data_AF-A0A1E3LMZ4-F1
#
_entry.id   AF-A0A1E3LMZ4-F1
#
_cell.length_a   1.000
_cell.length_b   1.000
_cell.length_c   1.000
_cell.angle_alpha   90.00
_cell.angle_beta   90.00
_cell.angle_gamma   90.00
#
_symmetry.space_group_name_H-M   'P 1'
#
loop_
_entity.id
_entity.type
_entity.pdbx_description
1 polymer ?
#
loop_
_entity_poly.entity_id
_entity_poly.type
_entity_poly.pdbx_seq_one_letter_code
_entity_poly.pdbx_strand_id
1 'polypeptide(L)'
;MNISVTQTKSVKLSPGEFALFESIIEHVYPDPKEGSTLPLDEGDSRAAKGLARKGLVMIAEDCGRPAMTFTALGAAIYQEQLAVRAA
;
A
#
# COMPACT_ATOMS: atom_id res chain seq x y z
N MET A 1 3.87 7.87 -30.91
CA MET A 1 4.13 6.73 -30.01
C MET A 1 3.09 6.80 -28.91
N ASN A 2 2.04 5.98 -28.99
CA ASN A 2 0.99 5.99 -27.98
C ASN A 2 1.48 5.21 -26.78
N ILE A 3 1.81 5.92 -25.70
CA ILE A 3 2.06 5.29 -24.40
C ILE A 3 0.67 4.94 -23.86
N SER A 4 0.21 3.73 -24.20
CA SER A 4 -0.91 3.13 -23.50
C SER A 4 -0.47 2.93 -22.07
N VAL A 5 -0.82 3.87 -21.20
CA VAL A 5 -0.83 3.63 -19.75
C VAL A 5 -1.75 2.45 -19.58
N THR A 6 -1.19 1.26 -19.36
CA THR A 6 -1.94 0.09 -18.95
C THR A 6 -2.64 0.46 -17.67
N GLN A 7 -3.91 0.85 -17.80
CA GLN A 7 -4.83 1.07 -16.71
C GLN A 7 -4.99 -0.29 -16.03
N THR A 8 -4.11 -0.58 -15.08
CA THR A 8 -4.27 -1.63 -14.09
C THR A 8 -5.68 -1.48 -13.57
N LYS A 9 -6.54 -2.48 -13.80
CA LYS A 9 -7.91 -2.52 -13.29
C LYS A 9 -7.89 -2.02 -11.86
N SER A 10 -8.37 -0.79 -11.64
CA SER A 10 -8.24 -0.05 -10.38
C SER A 10 -8.64 -0.97 -9.23
N VAL A 11 -7.67 -1.36 -8.41
CA VAL A 11 -7.94 -2.14 -7.21
C VAL A 11 -8.75 -1.24 -6.30
N LYS A 12 -10.05 -1.50 -6.20
CA LYS A 12 -10.94 -0.67 -5.37
C LYS A 12 -10.54 -0.81 -3.90
N LEU A 13 -10.08 0.28 -3.31
CA LEU A 13 -9.80 0.38 -1.88
C LEU A 13 -11.08 0.72 -1.13
N SER A 14 -11.29 0.09 0.02
CA SER A 14 -12.28 0.49 1.00
C SER A 14 -11.80 1.75 1.73
N PRO A 15 -12.69 2.49 2.43
CA PRO A 15 -12.30 3.70 3.15
C PRO A 15 -11.14 3.49 4.13
N GLY A 16 -11.09 2.35 4.83
CA GLY A 16 -10.02 2.06 5.78
C GLY A 16 -8.68 1.73 5.12
N GLU A 17 -8.69 1.05 3.97
CA GLU A 17 -7.46 0.75 3.22
C GLU A 17 -6.90 2.02 2.56
N PHE A 18 -7.80 2.88 2.05
CA PHE A 18 -7.42 4.18 1.53
C PHE A 18 -6.82 5.06 2.63
N ALA A 19 -7.46 5.14 3.80
CA ALA A 19 -6.94 5.90 4.94
C ALA A 19 -5.56 5.40 5.40
N LEU A 20 -5.32 4.09 5.35
CA LEU A 20 -3.99 3.53 5.65
C LEU A 20 -2.95 3.99 4.62
N PHE A 21 -3.27 3.98 3.32
CA PHE A 21 -2.36 4.52 2.30
C PHE A 21 -2.11 6.03 2.48
N GLU A 22 -3.14 6.83 2.76
CA GLU A 22 -2.99 8.26 3.06
C GLU A 22 -2.09 8.52 4.27
N SER A 23 -2.26 7.73 5.33
CA SER A 23 -1.41 7.81 6.54
C SER A 23 0.06 7.53 6.22
N ILE A 24 0.32 6.49 5.42
CA ILE A 24 1.67 6.14 4.97
C ILE A 24 2.27 7.26 4.11
N ILE A 25 1.49 7.81 3.17
CA ILE A 25 1.92 8.94 2.32
C ILE A 25 2.28 10.17 3.17
N GLU A 26 1.57 10.43 4.26
CA GLU A 26 1.84 11.57 5.14
C GLU A 26 3.09 11.39 6.00
N HIS A 27 3.36 10.17 6.46
CA HIS A 27 4.23 9.97 7.62
C HIS A 27 5.45 9.07 7.35
N VAL A 28 5.52 8.36 6.22
CA VAL A 28 6.57 7.37 5.96
C VAL A 28 7.56 7.87 4.91
N TYR A 29 8.84 7.97 5.31
CA TYR A 29 9.97 8.17 4.40
C TYR A 29 11.07 7.14 4.69
N PRO A 30 11.67 6.50 3.66
CA PRO A 30 11.42 6.68 2.23
C PRO A 30 10.11 6.06 1.75
N ASP A 31 9.60 6.56 0.62
CA ASP A 31 8.39 6.04 -0.03
C ASP A 31 8.45 4.51 -0.19
N PRO A 32 7.39 3.77 0.18
CA PRO A 32 7.32 2.35 -0.02
C PRO A 32 7.48 1.96 -1.50
N LYS A 33 8.40 1.04 -1.74
CA LYS A 33 8.59 0.33 -3.00
C LYS A 33 8.31 -1.16 -2.78
N GLU A 34 8.36 -1.93 -3.85
CA GLU A 34 8.28 -3.39 -3.72
C GLU A 34 9.34 -3.90 -2.73
N GLY A 35 8.92 -4.79 -1.82
CA GLY A 35 9.76 -5.32 -0.77
C GLY A 35 9.97 -4.39 0.42
N SER A 36 9.47 -3.14 0.40
CA SER A 36 9.48 -2.28 1.58
C SER A 36 8.59 -2.86 2.67
N THR A 37 9.14 -3.01 3.87
CA THR A 37 8.42 -3.48 5.05
C THR A 37 8.13 -2.30 5.97
N LEU A 38 6.88 -2.17 6.41
CA LEU A 38 6.43 -1.19 7.39
C LEU A 38 5.86 -1.91 8.63
N PRO A 39 6.13 -1.40 9.84
CA PRO A 39 5.46 -1.91 11.03
C PRO A 39 3.95 -1.71 10.92
N LEU A 40 3.19 -2.64 11.48
CA LEU A 40 1.73 -2.54 11.59
C LEU A 40 1.33 -2.21 13.01
N ASP A 41 0.68 -1.07 13.18
CA ASP A 41 0.03 -0.72 14.43
C ASP A 41 -1.30 -1.48 14.57
N GLU A 42 -1.73 -1.71 15.83
CA GLU A 42 -2.94 -2.48 16.12
C GLU A 42 -4.19 -1.89 15.44
N GLY A 43 -4.26 -0.56 15.34
CA GLY A 43 -5.35 0.16 14.68
C GLY A 43 -5.46 -0.11 13.18
N ASP A 44 -4.34 -0.45 12.53
CA ASP A 44 -4.26 -0.64 11.08
C ASP A 44 -4.46 -2.10 10.65
N SER A 45 -4.46 -3.05 11.60
CA SER A 45 -4.51 -4.49 11.33
C SER A 45 -5.67 -4.89 10.40
N ARG A 46 -6.84 -4.26 10.55
CA ARG A 46 -8.00 -4.55 9.69
C ARG A 46 -7.78 -4.07 8.24
N ALA A 47 -7.27 -2.86 8.07
CA ALA A 47 -7.00 -2.28 6.76
C ALA A 47 -5.87 -3.06 6.05
N ALA A 48 -4.78 -3.33 6.76
CA ALA A 48 -3.66 -4.12 6.26
C ALA A 48 -4.10 -5.52 5.79
N LYS A 49 -4.96 -6.21 6.56
CA LYS A 49 -5.52 -7.51 6.15
C LYS A 49 -6.36 -7.40 4.87
N GLY A 50 -7.07 -6.28 4.69
CA GLY A 50 -7.79 -5.99 3.45
C GLY A 50 -6.84 -5.85 2.26
N LEU A 51 -5.79 -5.04 2.41
CA LEU A 51 -4.72 -4.89 1.42
C LEU A 51 -4.06 -6.23 1.08
N ALA A 52 -3.82 -7.09 2.09
CA ALA A 52 -3.21 -8.39 1.90
C ALA A 52 -4.10 -9.35 1.10
N ARG A 53 -5.41 -9.37 1.37
CA ARG A 53 -6.39 -10.15 0.58
C ARG A 53 -6.45 -9.71 -0.88
N LYS A 54 -6.07 -8.47 -1.18
CA LYS A 54 -5.98 -7.90 -2.52
C LYS A 54 -4.62 -8.10 -3.18
N GLY A 55 -3.67 -8.74 -2.48
CA GLY A 55 -2.32 -8.97 -2.96
C GLY A 55 -1.45 -7.71 -3.00
N LEU A 56 -1.84 -6.64 -2.31
CA LEU A 56 -1.09 -5.38 -2.27
C LEU A 56 0.07 -5.44 -1.26
N VAL A 57 -0.13 -6.16 -0.17
CA VAL A 57 0.90 -6.38 0.83
C VAL A 57 0.92 -7.84 1.27
N MET A 58 2.03 -8.27 1.84
CA MET A 58 2.12 -9.49 2.64
C MET A 58 2.20 -9.09 4.10
N ILE A 59 1.51 -9.81 4.99
CA ILE A 59 1.62 -9.58 6.44
C ILE A 59 2.44 -10.72 7.03
N ALA A 60 3.48 -10.37 7.75
CA ALA A 60 4.35 -11.28 8.47
C ALA A 60 4.83 -10.62 9.76
N GLU A 61 5.49 -11.37 10.62
CA GLU A 61 6.21 -10.78 11.74
C GLU A 61 7.61 -10.34 11.29
N ASP A 62 8.02 -9.15 11.71
CA ASP A 62 9.37 -8.63 11.60
C ASP A 62 9.87 -8.25 13.01
N CYS A 63 11.01 -8.80 13.41
CA CYS A 63 11.57 -8.64 14.76
C CYS A 63 10.56 -8.87 15.91
N GLY A 64 9.65 -9.83 15.73
CA GLY A 64 8.62 -10.20 16.72
C GLY A 64 7.44 -9.22 16.80
N ARG A 65 7.26 -8.35 15.80
CA ARG A 65 6.12 -7.44 15.69
C ARG A 65 5.43 -7.62 14.34
N PRO A 66 4.10 -7.44 14.26
CA PRO A 66 3.41 -7.51 12.98
C PRO A 66 3.91 -6.40 12.06
N ALA A 67 4.15 -6.76 10.81
CA ALA A 67 4.60 -5.86 9.75
C ALA A 67 3.91 -6.21 8.43
N MET A 68 3.87 -5.24 7.52
CA MET A 68 3.42 -5.45 6.15
C MET A 68 4.54 -5.14 5.17
N THR A 69 4.71 -6.02 4.18
CA THR A 69 5.67 -5.85 3.09
C THR A 69 4.91 -5.57 1.80
N PHE A 70 5.26 -4.50 1.10
CA PHE A 70 4.64 -4.14 -0.17
C PHE A 70 5.01 -5.14 -1.27
N THR A 71 4.01 -5.59 -2.02
CA THR A 71 4.22 -6.35 -3.27
C THR A 71 4.47 -5.38 -4.42
N ALA A 72 4.88 -5.90 -5.59
CA ALA A 72 4.93 -5.12 -6.83
C ALA A 72 3.60 -4.39 -7.11
N LEU A 73 2.47 -5.09 -6.94
CA LEU A 73 1.15 -4.53 -7.16
C LEU A 73 0.81 -3.46 -6.13
N GLY A 74 1.11 -3.69 -4.85
CA GLY A 74 0.90 -2.70 -3.81
C GLY A 74 1.69 -1.42 -4.03
N ALA A 75 2.96 -1.55 -4.41
CA ALA A 75 3.82 -0.40 -4.72
C ALA A 75 3.25 0.40 -5.92
N ALA A 76 2.78 -0.28 -6.97
CA ALA A 76 2.15 0.39 -8.11
C ALA A 76 0.90 1.17 -7.70
N ILE A 77 -0.02 0.56 -6.95
CA ILE A 77 -1.25 1.24 -6.50
C ILE A 77 -0.92 2.39 -5.52
N TYR A 78 0.07 2.22 -4.64
CA TYR A 78 0.54 3.28 -3.76
C TYR A 78 1.03 4.51 -4.56
N GLN A 79 1.86 4.29 -5.58
CA GLN A 79 2.35 5.35 -6.46
C GLN A 79 1.21 6.03 -7.24
N GLU A 80 0.20 5.27 -7.67
CA GLU A 80 -1.02 5.85 -8.26
C GLU A 80 -1.76 6.76 -7.26
N GLN A 81 -1.93 6.35 -6.00
CA GLN A 81 -2.57 7.20 -4.97
C GLN A 81 -1.76 8.46 -4.67
N LEU A 82 -0.43 8.33 -4.56
CA LEU A 82 0.47 9.46 -4.36
C LEU A 82 0.37 10.48 -5.50
N ALA A 83 0.32 10.02 -6.76
CA ALA A 83 0.16 10.88 -7.91
C ALA A 83 -1.20 11.58 -7.96
N VAL A 84 -2.29 10.89 -7.56
CA VAL A 84 -3.63 11.49 -7.46
C VAL A 84 -3.68 12.57 -6.38
N ARG A 85 -3.01 12.36 -5.24
CA ARG A 85 -2.96 13.36 -4.16
C ARG A 85 -2.15 14.60 -4.51
N ALA A 86 -1.14 14.46 -5.35
CA ALA A 86 -0.30 15.57 -5.80
C ALA A 86 -0.93 16.41 -6.94
N ALA A 87 -2.04 15.95 -7.53
CA ALA A 87 -2.74 16.60 -8.65
C ALA A 87 -3.85 17.55 -8.17
#